data_AF-A0A963S9N9-F1
#
_entry.id   AF-A0A963S9N9-F1
#
_cell.length_a   1.000
_cell.length_b   1.000
_cell.length_c   1.000
_cell.angle_alpha   90.00
_cell.angle_beta   90.00
_cell.angle_gamma   90.00
#
_symmetry.space_group_name_H-M   'P 1'
#
loop_
_entity.id
_entity.type
_entity.pdbx_description
1 polymer ?
#
loop_
_entity_poly.entity_id
_entity_poly.type
_entity_poly.pdbx_seq_one_letter_code
_entity_poly.pdbx_strand_id
1 'polypeptide(L)' 'MSGITPEIVAAHGLSEEEYERVLAAIGREPNLVELGIFSVMWSEH' A
#
# COMPACT_ATOMS: atom_id res chain seq x y z
N MET A 1 7.45 -11.14 -12.80
CA MET A 1 6.71 -9.92 -12.42
C MET A 1 6.70 -9.90 -10.91
N SER A 2 7.42 -8.94 -10.32
CA SER A 2 7.58 -8.83 -8.88
C SER A 2 6.32 -8.16 -8.32
N GLY A 3 5.49 -8.90 -7.59
CA GLY A 3 4.31 -8.36 -6.90
C GLY A 3 4.69 -7.42 -5.74
N ILE A 4 3.69 -6.82 -5.13
CA ILE A 4 3.86 -6.01 -3.92
C ILE A 4 4.14 -6.96 -2.77
N THR A 5 5.35 -6.85 -2.20
CA THR A 5 5.76 -7.64 -1.04
C THR A 5 5.61 -6.83 0.25
N PRO A 6 5.52 -7.47 1.43
CA PRO A 6 5.46 -6.77 2.71
C PRO A 6 6.61 -5.78 2.90
N GLU A 7 7.81 -6.07 2.38
CA GLU A 7 8.96 -5.15 2.44
C GLU A 7 8.72 -3.88 1.62
N ILE A 8 8.07 -3.99 0.46
CA ILE A 8 7.71 -2.83 -0.38
C ILE A 8 6.64 -1.99 0.33
N VAL A 9 5.64 -2.63 0.94
CA VAL A 9 4.60 -1.95 1.72
C VAL A 9 5.21 -1.15 2.87
N ALA A 10 6.08 -1.79 3.66
CA ALA A 10 6.78 -1.13 4.76
C ALA A 10 7.71 0.00 4.29
N ALA A 11 8.37 -0.16 3.13
CA ALA A 11 9.18 0.89 2.52
C ALA A 11 8.35 2.12 2.08
N HIS A 12 7.04 1.95 1.86
CA HIS A 12 6.09 3.04 1.61
C HIS A 12 5.44 3.56 2.90
N GLY A 13 5.94 3.18 4.08
CA GLY A 13 5.44 3.68 5.37
C GLY A 13 4.03 3.19 5.72
N LEU A 14 3.52 2.18 5.02
CA LEU A 14 2.24 1.56 5.32
C LEU A 14 2.46 0.37 6.26
N SER A 15 1.60 0.26 7.27
CA SER A 15 1.44 -0.95 8.06
C SER A 15 0.69 -2.04 7.28
N GLU A 16 0.74 -3.27 7.79
CA GLU A 16 0.00 -4.40 7.21
C GLU A 16 -1.51 -4.13 7.22
N GLU A 17 -2.05 -3.54 8.29
CA GLU A 17 -3.46 -3.17 8.38
C GLU A 17 -3.86 -2.11 7.35
N GLU A 18 -3.02 -1.09 7.14
CA GLU A 18 -3.26 -0.10 6.10
C GLU A 18 -3.23 -0.74 4.72
N TYR A 19 -2.29 -1.66 4.45
CA TYR A 19 -2.27 -2.39 3.19
C TYR A 19 -3.52 -3.24 2.98
N GLU A 20 -4.03 -3.91 4.01
CA GLU A 20 -5.32 -4.62 3.93
C GLU A 20 -6.47 -3.68 3.59
N ARG A 21 -6.48 -2.46 4.15
CA ARG A 21 -7.46 -1.43 3.80
C ARG A 21 -7.31 -0.97 2.35
N VAL A 22 -6.09 -0.87 1.82
CA VAL A 22 -5.85 -0.60 0.39
C VAL A 22 -6.44 -1.71 -0.48
N LEU A 23 -6.19 -2.98 -0.14
CA LEU A 23 -6.74 -4.13 -0.84
C LEU A 23 -8.27 -4.14 -0.82
N ALA A 24 -8.88 -3.85 0.33
CA ALA A 24 -10.32 -3.77 0.47
C ALA A 24 -10.93 -2.59 -0.31
N ALA A 25 -10.23 -1.45 -0.39
CA ALA A 25 -10.70 -0.27 -1.11
C ALA A 25 -10.67 -0.46 -2.64
N ILE A 26 -9.63 -1.10 -3.18
CA ILE A 26 -9.45 -1.29 -4.63
C ILE A 26 -10.06 -2.62 -5.11
N GLY A 27 -10.14 -3.63 -4.24
CA GLY A 27 -10.63 -4.97 -4.56
C GLY A 27 -9.63 -5.85 -5.34
N ARG A 28 -8.37 -5.41 -5.43
CA ARG A 28 -7.25 -6.14 -6.05
C ARG A 28 -5.92 -5.65 -5.50
N GLU A 29 -4.83 -6.35 -5.84
CA GLU A 29 -3.47 -5.91 -5.54
C GLU A 29 -3.18 -4.55 -6.21
N PRO A 30 -2.69 -3.54 -5.46
CA PRO A 30 -2.28 -2.26 -6.02
C PRO A 30 -0.97 -2.41 -6.79
N ASN A 31 -0.72 -1.50 -7.73
CA ASN A 31 0.63 -1.32 -8.27
C ASN A 31 1.43 -0.31 -7.43
N LEU A 32 2.72 -0.14 -7.72
CA LEU A 32 3.60 0.77 -6.98
C LEU A 32 3.12 2.23 -6.97
N VAL A 33 2.50 2.69 -8.06
CA VAL A 33 1.98 4.06 -8.16
C VAL A 33 0.78 4.24 -7.25
N GLU A 34 -0.15 3.28 -7.27
CA GLU A 34 -1.32 3.28 -6.39
C GLU A 34 -0.89 3.20 -4.91
N LEU A 35 0.06 2.31 -4.59
CA LEU A 35 0.62 2.18 -3.25
C LEU A 35 1.25 3.48 -2.75
N GLY A 36 2.00 4.19 -3.60
CA GLY A 36 2.57 5.50 -3.29
C GLY A 36 1.52 6.59 -3.03
N ILE A 37 0.38 6.55 -3.75
CA ILE A 37 -0.74 7.46 -3.50
C ILE A 37 -1.35 7.19 -2.13
N PHE A 38 -1.65 5.93 -1.79
CA PHE A 38 -2.22 5.56 -0.50
C PHE A 38 -1.27 5.88 0.67
N SER A 39 0.02 5.63 0.49
CA SER A 39 1.08 5.99 1.43
C SER A 39 1.02 7.48 1.83
N VAL A 40 0.95 8.39 0.86
CA VAL A 40 0.88 9.83 1.16
C VAL A 40 -0.49 10.24 1.70
N MET A 41 -1.57 9.66 1.18
CA MET A 41 -2.93 9.99 1.61
C MET A 41 -3.23 9.59 3.07
N TRP A 42 -2.63 8.50 3.56
CA TRP A 42 -2.87 7.96 4.90
C TRP A 42 -1.71 8.16 5.87
N SER A 43 -0.58 8.68 5.38
CA SER A 43 0.47 9.27 6.21
C SER A 43 -0.08 10.50 6.96
N GLU A 44 -0.78 10.30 8.07
CA GLU A 44 -1.01 11.38 9.03
C GLU A 44 0.34 11.92 9.55
N HIS A 45 0.41 13.23 9.76
CA HIS A 45 1.59 13.92 10.30
C HIS A 45 1.73 13.70 11.82
#